data_AF-A0A3B8MUW5-F1
#
_entry.id   AF-A0A3B8MUW5-F1
#
_cell.length_a   1.000
_cell.length_b   1.000
_cell.length_c   1.000
_cell.angle_alpha   90.00
_cell.angle_beta   90.00
_cell.angle_gamma   90.00
#
_symmetry.space_group_name_H-M   'P 1'
#
loop_
_entity.id
_entity.type
_entity.pdbx_description
1 polymer ?
#
loop_
_entity_poly.entity_id
_entity_poly.type
_entity_poly.pdbx_seq_one_letter_code
_entity_poly.pdbx_strand_id
1 'polypeptide(L)'
;GYSINDVAENSTFLEVAWLLIYGELPSADELSEFDDRIRHHTLLHEDLKRLFDALPHNAHPMSVLSSAVSAMSTYYGDSLSVHDPKQIELSTIRLLAKLPVIAAYAHKKSVGQALLYPDNSRGFVENFLWLNFGLRAEPYVANPVLIRALDRLLILHEDHEQNASTSTVRMVGS
;
A
#
# COMPACT_ATOMS: atom_id res chain seq x y z
N GLY A 1 -9.90 17.64 11.88
CA GLY A 1 -10.68 18.79 11.35
C GLY A 1 -11.96 18.36 10.66
N TYR A 2 -11.97 17.20 9.99
CA TYR A 2 -13.10 16.65 9.26
C TYR A 2 -13.77 15.51 10.02
N SER A 3 -15.08 15.33 9.84
CA SER A 3 -15.82 14.18 10.38
C SER A 3 -15.47 12.92 9.59
N ILE A 4 -15.23 11.79 10.26
CA ILE A 4 -14.92 10.52 9.61
C ILE A 4 -16.04 10.06 8.65
N ASN A 5 -17.30 10.36 8.97
CA ASN A 5 -18.43 10.02 8.11
C ASN A 5 -18.39 10.79 6.79
N ASP A 6 -18.04 12.08 6.85
CA ASP A 6 -17.99 12.94 5.66
C ASP A 6 -16.83 12.51 4.74
N VAL A 7 -15.69 12.14 5.34
CA VAL A 7 -14.50 11.67 4.63
C VAL A 7 -14.74 10.28 4.01
N ALA A 8 -15.34 9.34 4.76
CA ALA A 8 -15.63 8.00 4.25
C ALA A 8 -16.71 7.97 3.15
N GLU A 9 -17.60 8.96 3.09
CA GLU A 9 -18.62 9.05 2.05
C GLU A 9 -18.16 9.77 0.79
N ASN A 10 -17.30 10.80 0.93
CA ASN A 10 -17.01 11.75 -0.15
C ASN A 10 -15.54 11.77 -0.60
N SER A 11 -14.65 11.05 0.07
CA SER A 11 -13.22 10.98 -0.28
C SER A 11 -12.80 9.57 -0.69
N THR A 12 -11.67 9.50 -1.35
CA THR A 12 -10.96 8.27 -1.72
C THR A 12 -9.81 8.00 -0.78
N PHE A 13 -9.35 6.75 -0.67
CA PHE A 13 -8.20 6.39 0.18
C PHE A 13 -6.97 7.30 -0.03
N LEU A 14 -6.65 7.68 -1.28
CA LEU A 14 -5.49 8.52 -1.56
C LEU A 14 -5.66 9.97 -1.09
N GLU A 15 -6.87 10.53 -1.14
CA GLU A 15 -7.15 11.87 -0.61
C GLU A 15 -7.03 11.91 0.91
N VAL A 16 -7.50 10.87 1.59
CA VAL A 16 -7.40 10.77 3.05
C VAL A 16 -5.96 10.52 3.49
N ALA A 17 -5.22 9.67 2.77
CA ALA A 17 -3.79 9.48 3.00
C ALA A 17 -3.02 10.80 2.86
N TRP A 18 -3.32 11.60 1.82
CA TRP A 18 -2.74 12.93 1.66
C TRP A 18 -3.10 13.85 2.84
N LEU A 19 -4.38 13.92 3.21
CA LEU A 19 -4.85 14.72 4.33
C LEU A 19 -4.13 14.36 5.65
N LEU A 20 -3.92 13.08 5.93
CA LEU A 20 -3.24 12.63 7.14
C LEU A 20 -1.74 12.95 7.14
N ILE A 21 -1.10 12.90 5.98
CA ILE A 21 0.35 13.14 5.84
C ILE A 21 0.66 14.64 5.82
N TYR A 22 -0.11 15.43 5.07
CA TYR A 22 0.18 16.85 4.80
C TYR A 22 -0.72 17.83 5.57
N GLY A 23 -1.80 17.35 6.20
CA GLY A 23 -2.66 18.12 7.10
C GLY A 23 -3.83 18.86 6.44
N GLU A 24 -3.86 18.92 5.11
CA GLU A 24 -4.92 19.58 4.32
C GLU A 24 -5.36 18.70 3.16
N LEU A 25 -6.56 18.91 2.62
CA LEU A 25 -7.03 18.18 1.44
C LEU A 25 -6.27 18.64 0.18
N PRO A 26 -5.93 17.72 -0.74
CA PRO A 26 -5.21 18.09 -1.96
C PRO A 26 -6.11 18.85 -2.94
N SER A 27 -5.51 19.72 -3.74
CA SER A 27 -6.11 20.17 -5.00
C SER A 27 -6.13 19.03 -6.02
N ALA A 28 -6.90 19.20 -7.11
CA ALA A 28 -7.00 18.17 -8.16
C ALA A 28 -5.64 17.87 -8.82
N ASP A 29 -4.80 18.88 -9.01
CA ASP A 29 -3.47 18.72 -9.61
C ASP A 29 -2.51 17.98 -8.65
N GLU A 30 -2.52 18.34 -7.36
CA GLU A 30 -1.73 17.67 -6.33
C GLU A 30 -2.13 16.21 -6.16
N LEU A 31 -3.43 15.92 -6.14
CA LEU A 31 -3.93 14.54 -6.05
C LEU A 31 -3.51 13.72 -7.27
N SER A 32 -3.60 14.31 -8.48
CA SER A 32 -3.19 13.64 -9.71
C SER A 32 -1.69 13.34 -9.72
N GLU A 33 -0.86 14.27 -9.26
CA GLU A 33 0.59 14.05 -9.15
C GLU A 33 0.92 12.99 -8.09
N PHE A 34 0.21 13.01 -6.95
CA PHE A 34 0.38 12.03 -5.89
C PHE A 34 0.03 10.62 -6.33
N ASP A 35 -1.12 10.45 -6.98
CA ASP A 35 -1.55 9.17 -7.55
C ASP A 35 -0.55 8.67 -8.60
N ASP A 36 -0.09 9.54 -9.50
CA ASP A 36 0.91 9.19 -10.51
C ASP A 36 2.23 8.71 -9.88
N ARG A 37 2.73 9.44 -8.86
CA ARG A 37 3.94 9.06 -8.12
C ARG A 37 3.77 7.70 -7.44
N ILE A 38 2.62 7.42 -6.84
CA ILE A 38 2.33 6.14 -6.19
C ILE A 38 2.28 5.01 -7.24
N ARG A 39 1.52 5.19 -8.33
CA ARG A 39 1.39 4.18 -9.39
C ARG A 39 2.76 3.77 -9.97
N HIS A 40 3.64 4.75 -10.18
CA HIS A 40 4.99 4.52 -10.69
C HIS A 40 5.98 3.93 -9.67
N HIS A 41 5.58 3.77 -8.40
CA HIS A 41 6.37 3.10 -7.36
C HIS A 41 5.79 1.76 -6.92
N THR A 42 4.74 1.23 -7.55
CA THR A 42 4.09 -0.03 -7.16
C THR A 42 4.98 -1.28 -7.37
N LEU A 43 5.84 -1.28 -8.40
CA LEU A 43 6.70 -2.43 -8.69
C LEU A 43 7.72 -2.68 -7.58
N LEU A 44 7.76 -3.92 -7.07
CA LEU A 44 8.84 -4.37 -6.19
C LEU A 44 10.10 -4.66 -7.01
N HIS A 45 11.27 -4.48 -6.40
CA HIS A 45 12.51 -4.99 -6.98
C HIS A 45 12.36 -6.50 -7.22
N GLU A 46 12.78 -7.02 -8.38
CA GLU A 46 12.55 -8.43 -8.74
C GLU A 46 13.18 -9.41 -7.74
N ASP A 47 14.33 -9.06 -7.16
CA ASP A 47 14.95 -9.87 -6.09
C ASP A 47 14.16 -9.83 -4.78
N LEU A 48 13.50 -8.72 -4.45
CA LEU A 48 12.57 -8.67 -3.32
C LEU A 48 11.32 -9.51 -3.61
N LYS A 49 10.83 -9.53 -4.86
CA LYS A 49 9.74 -10.43 -5.26
C LYS A 49 10.12 -11.91 -5.13
N ARG A 50 11.37 -12.29 -5.41
CA ARG A 50 11.89 -13.66 -5.21
C ARG A 50 11.95 -14.08 -3.74
N LEU A 51 11.98 -13.14 -2.78
CA LEU A 51 11.89 -13.46 -1.35
C LEU A 51 10.64 -14.29 -1.04
N PHE A 52 9.52 -14.00 -1.70
CA PHE A 52 8.26 -14.72 -1.50
C PHE A 52 8.35 -16.18 -1.94
N ASP A 53 9.22 -16.52 -2.91
CA ASP A 53 9.43 -17.89 -3.34
C ASP A 53 10.16 -18.71 -2.27
N ALA A 54 11.10 -18.09 -1.55
CA ALA A 54 11.88 -18.71 -0.48
C ALA A 54 11.08 -18.96 0.80
N LEU A 55 9.96 -18.27 1.00
CA LEU A 55 9.12 -18.44 2.19
C LEU A 55 8.25 -19.71 2.10
N PRO A 56 7.97 -20.39 3.23
CA PRO A 56 7.09 -21.56 3.26
C PRO A 56 5.69 -21.23 2.75
N HIS A 57 5.06 -22.16 2.03
CA HIS A 57 3.69 -22.00 1.51
C HIS A 57 2.63 -21.88 2.61
N ASN A 58 2.88 -22.47 3.79
CA ASN A 58 2.00 -22.45 4.95
C ASN A 58 2.35 -21.33 5.95
N ALA A 59 3.26 -20.42 5.58
CA ALA A 59 3.59 -19.27 6.44
C ALA A 59 2.36 -18.35 6.58
N HIS A 60 2.12 -17.86 7.78
CA HIS A 60 1.02 -16.93 8.02
C HIS A 60 1.25 -15.62 7.24
N PRO A 61 0.26 -15.08 6.51
CA PRO A 61 0.44 -13.90 5.66
C PRO A 61 1.05 -12.69 6.39
N MET A 62 0.69 -12.47 7.66
CA MET A 62 1.30 -11.40 8.46
C MET A 62 2.81 -11.57 8.70
N SER A 63 3.30 -12.80 8.87
CA SER A 63 4.74 -13.06 9.03
C SER A 63 5.50 -12.79 7.73
N VAL A 64 4.89 -13.17 6.60
CA VAL A 64 5.42 -12.89 5.26
C VAL A 64 5.46 -11.38 4.99
N LEU A 65 4.36 -10.67 5.28
CA LEU A 65 4.25 -9.22 5.18
C LEU A 65 5.34 -8.52 5.99
N SER A 66 5.46 -8.85 7.28
CA SER A 66 6.45 -8.24 8.17
C SER A 66 7.88 -8.48 7.67
N SER A 67 8.20 -9.70 7.25
CA SER A 67 9.53 -10.03 6.72
C SER A 67 9.87 -9.26 5.45
N ALA A 68 8.91 -9.15 4.52
CA ALA A 68 9.09 -8.43 3.27
C ALA A 68 9.22 -6.91 3.48
N VAL A 69 8.44 -6.32 4.39
CA VAL A 69 8.56 -4.90 4.76
C VAL A 69 9.93 -4.62 5.39
N SER A 70 10.42 -5.45 6.30
CA SER A 70 11.76 -5.30 6.85
C SER A 70 12.84 -5.42 5.77
N ALA A 71 12.68 -6.37 4.84
CA ALA A 71 13.61 -6.56 3.73
C ALA A 71 13.66 -5.36 2.78
N MET A 72 12.62 -4.52 2.68
CA MET A 72 12.66 -3.32 1.84
C MET A 72 13.87 -2.42 2.14
N SER A 73 14.28 -2.33 3.41
CA SER A 73 15.45 -1.53 3.81
C SER A 73 16.76 -1.93 3.10
N THR A 74 16.89 -3.18 2.65
CA THR A 74 18.10 -3.66 1.95
C THR A 74 18.08 -3.38 0.45
N TYR A 75 16.89 -3.18 -0.14
CA TYR A 75 16.70 -2.90 -1.57
C TYR A 75 16.56 -1.41 -1.88
N TYR A 76 16.14 -0.61 -0.90
CA TYR A 76 15.83 0.81 -1.06
C TYR A 76 16.74 1.68 -0.17
N GLY A 77 18.05 1.41 -0.25
CA GLY A 77 19.08 2.08 0.56
C GLY A 77 19.29 3.57 0.25
N ASP A 78 18.75 4.05 -0.87
CA ASP A 78 18.82 5.43 -1.36
C ASP A 78 17.85 6.40 -0.64
N SER A 79 16.95 5.89 0.22
CA SER A 79 15.96 6.72 0.93
C SER A 79 15.89 6.44 2.44
N LEU A 80 17.02 6.10 3.07
CA LEU A 80 17.09 5.72 4.50
C LEU A 80 17.35 6.88 5.47
N SER A 81 17.72 8.07 4.99
CA SER A 81 17.99 9.21 5.86
C SER A 81 16.71 9.78 6.46
N VAL A 82 16.58 9.71 7.79
CA VAL A 82 15.47 10.29 8.56
C VAL A 82 15.58 11.81 8.76
N HIS A 83 16.64 12.43 8.24
CA HIS A 83 16.88 13.87 8.35
C HIS A 83 16.79 14.60 7.01
N ASP A 84 16.69 13.87 5.90
CA ASP A 84 16.54 14.44 4.57
C ASP A 84 15.06 14.41 4.16
N PRO A 85 14.37 15.57 4.08
CA PRO A 85 12.95 15.63 3.73
C PRO A 85 12.64 14.95 2.39
N LYS A 86 13.57 14.98 1.42
CA LYS A 86 13.36 14.33 0.11
C LYS A 86 13.36 12.82 0.22
N GLN A 87 14.21 12.26 1.07
CA GLN A 87 14.27 10.82 1.31
C GLN A 87 13.07 10.34 2.12
N ILE A 88 12.61 11.12 3.09
CA ILE A 88 11.38 10.84 3.84
C ILE A 88 10.20 10.78 2.87
N GLU A 89 10.04 11.81 2.06
CA GLU A 89 8.98 11.90 1.04
C GLU A 89 9.02 10.72 0.06
N LEU A 90 10.21 10.36 -0.45
CA LEU A 90 10.37 9.19 -1.33
C LEU A 90 10.01 7.86 -0.63
N SER A 91 10.43 7.69 0.63
CA SER A 91 10.11 6.51 1.44
C SER A 91 8.61 6.42 1.75
N THR A 92 7.94 7.54 2.01
CA THR A 92 6.48 7.62 2.19
C THR A 92 5.75 7.11 0.94
N ILE A 93 6.10 7.61 -0.25
CA ILE A 93 5.51 7.15 -1.52
C ILE A 93 5.80 5.67 -1.75
N ARG A 94 7.03 5.21 -1.50
CA ARG A 94 7.40 3.80 -1.67
C ARG A 94 6.61 2.89 -0.74
N LEU A 95 6.38 3.28 0.51
CA LEU A 95 5.58 2.49 1.45
C LEU A 95 4.12 2.42 1.01
N LEU A 96 3.50 3.56 0.67
CA LEU A 96 2.12 3.59 0.17
C LEU A 96 1.92 2.75 -1.09
N ALA A 97 2.87 2.81 -2.03
CA ALA A 97 2.77 2.09 -3.29
C ALA A 97 3.05 0.59 -3.17
N LYS A 98 4.02 0.20 -2.34
CA LYS A 98 4.53 -1.18 -2.30
C LYS A 98 3.82 -2.05 -1.27
N LEU A 99 3.32 -1.48 -0.18
CA LEU A 99 2.67 -2.25 0.88
C LEU A 99 1.44 -3.03 0.39
N PRO A 100 0.54 -2.48 -0.45
CA PRO A 100 -0.57 -3.24 -1.04
C PRO A 100 -0.09 -4.42 -1.90
N VAL A 101 1.01 -4.24 -2.64
CA VAL A 101 1.59 -5.28 -3.49
C VAL A 101 2.18 -6.41 -2.63
N ILE A 102 2.91 -6.06 -1.57
CA ILE A 102 3.45 -7.03 -0.60
C ILE A 102 2.32 -7.81 0.07
N ALA A 103 1.26 -7.14 0.51
CA ALA A 103 0.10 -7.78 1.12
C ALA A 103 -0.60 -8.75 0.16
N ALA A 104 -0.80 -8.34 -1.09
CA ALA A 104 -1.40 -9.20 -2.12
C ALA A 104 -0.50 -10.41 -2.43
N TYR A 105 0.82 -10.23 -2.47
CA TYR A 105 1.76 -11.34 -2.69
C TYR A 105 1.78 -12.32 -1.52
N ALA A 106 1.67 -11.83 -0.28
CA ALA A 106 1.53 -12.67 0.90
C ALA A 106 0.24 -13.52 0.83
N HIS A 107 -0.87 -12.92 0.41
CA HIS A 107 -2.12 -13.65 0.17
C HIS A 107 -1.96 -14.70 -0.94
N LYS A 108 -1.48 -14.31 -2.13
CA LYS A 108 -1.26 -15.25 -3.26
C LYS A 108 -0.36 -16.42 -2.88
N LYS A 109 0.70 -16.16 -2.10
CA LYS A 109 1.60 -17.21 -1.59
C LYS A 109 0.87 -18.20 -0.69
N SER A 110 0.01 -17.72 0.21
CA SER A 110 -0.76 -18.57 1.14
C SER A 110 -1.75 -19.51 0.44
N VAL A 111 -2.23 -19.13 -0.75
CA VAL A 111 -3.16 -19.94 -1.57
C VAL A 111 -2.46 -20.66 -2.74
N GLY A 112 -1.14 -20.55 -2.86
CA GLY A 112 -0.36 -21.23 -3.90
C GLY A 112 -0.60 -20.72 -5.32
N GLN A 113 -1.01 -19.46 -5.49
CA GLN A 113 -1.31 -18.87 -6.80
C GLN A 113 -0.16 -18.00 -7.32
N ALA A 114 -0.11 -17.83 -8.64
CA ALA A 114 0.90 -16.99 -9.30
C ALA A 114 0.78 -15.52 -8.88
N LEU A 115 1.93 -14.87 -8.70
CA LEU A 115 2.00 -13.42 -8.46
C LEU A 115 1.71 -12.67 -9.76
N LEU A 116 0.82 -11.68 -9.68
CA LEU A 116 0.51 -10.77 -10.78
C LEU A 116 1.27 -9.46 -10.61
N TYR A 117 1.50 -8.75 -11.71
CA TYR A 117 2.11 -7.43 -11.67
C TYR A 117 1.04 -6.35 -11.48
N PRO A 118 1.39 -5.22 -10.82
CA PRO A 118 0.55 -4.03 -10.79
C PRO A 118 0.21 -3.56 -12.21
N ASP A 119 -0.97 -2.98 -12.37
CA ASP A 119 -1.47 -2.46 -13.63
C ASP A 119 -1.82 -0.97 -13.50
N ASN A 120 -1.05 -0.12 -14.18
CA ASN A 120 -1.19 1.34 -14.09
C ASN A 120 -2.51 1.87 -14.68
N SER A 121 -3.23 1.08 -15.50
CA SER A 121 -4.54 1.49 -15.98
C SER A 121 -5.64 1.38 -14.93
N ARG A 122 -5.35 0.79 -13.77
CA ARG A 122 -6.31 0.58 -12.66
C ARG A 122 -6.11 1.62 -11.57
N GLY A 123 -7.19 1.95 -10.87
CA GLY A 123 -7.11 2.77 -9.65
C GLY A 123 -6.43 2.04 -8.50
N PHE A 124 -6.07 2.75 -7.42
CA PHE A 124 -5.34 2.19 -6.28
C PHE A 124 -5.97 0.90 -5.70
N VAL A 125 -7.25 0.99 -5.30
CA VAL A 125 -7.99 -0.14 -4.70
C VAL A 125 -8.30 -1.22 -5.72
N GLU A 126 -8.61 -0.82 -6.95
CA GLU A 126 -8.87 -1.77 -8.04
C GLU A 126 -7.62 -2.61 -8.35
N ASN A 127 -6.45 -1.99 -8.39
CA ASN A 127 -5.18 -2.68 -8.58
C ASN A 127 -4.90 -3.64 -7.42
N PHE A 128 -5.18 -3.25 -6.18
CA PHE A 128 -5.06 -4.16 -5.04
C PHE A 128 -6.00 -5.39 -5.14
N LEU A 129 -7.25 -5.20 -5.57
CA LEU A 129 -8.17 -6.31 -5.84
C LEU A 129 -7.69 -7.21 -6.97
N TRP A 130 -7.17 -6.63 -8.06
CA TRP A 130 -6.53 -7.35 -9.17
C TRP A 130 -5.38 -8.24 -8.68
N LEU A 131 -4.48 -7.69 -7.86
CA LEU A 131 -3.32 -8.43 -7.34
C LEU A 131 -3.73 -9.58 -6.41
N ASN A 132 -4.83 -9.43 -5.66
CA ASN A 132 -5.32 -10.45 -4.75
C ASN A 132 -6.12 -11.55 -5.45
N PHE A 133 -7.02 -11.18 -6.36
CA PHE A 133 -8.05 -12.08 -6.89
C PHE A 133 -7.92 -12.38 -8.37
N GLY A 134 -7.14 -11.60 -9.12
CA GLY A 134 -6.85 -11.87 -10.52
C GLY A 134 -6.12 -13.21 -10.71
N LEU A 135 -6.32 -13.83 -11.87
CA LEU A 135 -5.66 -15.05 -12.28
C LEU A 135 -5.05 -14.86 -13.67
N ARG A 136 -4.06 -15.70 -14.02
CA ARG A 136 -3.55 -15.75 -15.41
C ARG A 136 -4.44 -16.57 -16.35
N ALA A 137 -5.42 -17.28 -15.81
CA ALA A 137 -6.31 -18.15 -16.57
C ALA A 137 -7.46 -17.39 -17.24
N GLU A 138 -7.83 -16.20 -16.75
CA GLU A 138 -8.96 -15.43 -17.25
C GLU A 138 -8.83 -13.93 -16.92
N PRO A 139 -9.49 -13.04 -17.70
CA PRO A 139 -9.54 -11.62 -17.38
C PRO A 139 -10.24 -11.35 -16.05
N TYR A 140 -9.67 -10.46 -15.23
CA TYR A 140 -10.29 -10.01 -14.00
C TYR A 140 -11.02 -8.67 -14.20
N VAL A 141 -12.32 -8.68 -13.91
CA VAL A 141 -13.16 -7.48 -13.89
C VAL A 141 -13.59 -7.24 -12.45
N ALA A 142 -13.06 -6.17 -11.85
CA ALA A 142 -13.38 -5.79 -10.48
C ALA A 142 -14.83 -5.30 -10.39
N ASN A 143 -15.58 -5.79 -9.41
CA ASN A 143 -16.94 -5.31 -9.16
C ASN A 143 -16.88 -3.88 -8.57
N PRO A 144 -17.53 -2.87 -9.17
CA PRO A 144 -17.54 -1.51 -8.65
C PRO A 144 -18.05 -1.38 -7.21
N VAL A 145 -18.94 -2.28 -6.78
CA VAL A 145 -19.42 -2.34 -5.39
C VAL A 145 -18.31 -2.77 -4.44
N LEU A 146 -17.49 -3.77 -4.83
CA LEU A 146 -16.37 -4.23 -4.02
C LEU A 146 -15.25 -3.19 -3.95
N ILE A 147 -14.98 -2.48 -5.06
CA ILE A 147 -14.01 -1.37 -5.08
C ILE A 147 -14.43 -0.31 -4.05
N ARG A 148 -15.67 0.18 -4.12
CA ARG A 148 -16.16 1.20 -3.17
C ARG A 148 -16.21 0.70 -1.73
N ALA A 149 -16.60 -0.55 -1.51
CA ALA A 149 -16.65 -1.12 -0.17
C ALA A 149 -15.25 -1.22 0.44
N LEU A 150 -14.26 -1.66 -0.34
CA LEU A 150 -12.89 -1.77 0.13
C LEU A 150 -12.23 -0.41 0.34
N ASP A 151 -12.45 0.55 -0.57
CA ASP A 151 -11.96 1.93 -0.43
C ASP A 151 -12.43 2.55 0.90
N ARG A 152 -13.73 2.43 1.21
CA ARG A 152 -14.28 2.86 2.50
C ARG A 152 -13.68 2.12 3.69
N LEU A 153 -13.51 0.80 3.58
CA LEU A 153 -12.89 0.02 4.66
C LEU A 153 -11.46 0.48 4.92
N LEU A 154 -10.70 0.80 3.87
CA LEU A 154 -9.34 1.31 4.02
C LEU A 154 -9.35 2.68 4.71
N ILE A 155 -10.18 3.62 4.26
CA ILE A 155 -10.34 4.95 4.88
C ILE A 155 -10.65 4.82 6.37
N LEU A 156 -11.57 3.92 6.75
CA LEU A 156 -11.94 3.70 8.15
C LEU A 156 -10.82 3.11 9.02
N HIS A 157 -9.75 2.58 8.41
CA HIS A 157 -8.59 1.99 9.11
C HIS A 157 -7.29 2.79 8.90
N GLU A 158 -7.33 3.94 8.24
CA GLU A 158 -6.12 4.68 7.90
C GLU A 158 -5.36 5.20 9.11
N ASP A 159 -6.07 5.72 10.12
CA ASP A 159 -5.46 6.09 11.40
C ASP A 159 -6.42 5.85 12.57
N HIS A 160 -5.83 5.56 13.72
CA HIS A 160 -6.56 5.45 14.98
C HIS A 160 -5.70 5.99 16.13
N GLU A 161 -5.13 7.18 15.92
CA GLU A 161 -4.40 7.99 16.89
C GLU A 161 -3.25 7.22 17.58
N GLN A 162 -3.10 7.37 18.91
CA GLN A 162 -2.01 6.78 19.69
C GLN A 162 -2.33 5.35 20.15
N ASN A 163 -2.60 4.46 19.20
CA ASN A 163 -2.71 3.04 19.48
C ASN A 163 -1.33 2.39 19.70
N ALA A 164 -1.32 1.11 20.10
CA ALA A 164 -0.08 0.38 20.39
C ALA A 164 0.88 0.33 19.19
N SER A 165 0.36 0.05 17.99
CA SER A 165 1.17 0.03 16.75
C SER A 165 1.78 1.39 16.43
N THR A 166 1.00 2.47 16.47
CA THR A 166 1.50 3.84 16.23
C THR A 166 2.53 4.24 17.27
N SER A 167 2.32 3.87 18.55
CA SER A 167 3.27 4.12 19.62
C SER A 167 4.61 3.40 19.40
N THR A 168 4.58 2.15 18.92
CA THR A 168 5.80 1.42 18.54
C THR A 168 6.53 2.10 17.38
N VAL A 169 5.81 2.55 16.34
CA VAL A 169 6.43 3.29 15.22
C VAL A 169 7.13 4.56 15.72
N ARG A 170 6.48 5.32 16.61
CA ARG A 170 7.07 6.54 17.20
C ARG A 170 8.30 6.24 18.05
N MET A 171 8.30 5.14 18.81
CA MET A 171 9.42 4.73 19.66
C MET A 171 10.62 4.23 18.85
N VAL A 172 10.39 3.53 17.73
CA VAL A 172 11.47 3.05 16.86
C VAL A 172 12.06 4.21 16.02
N GLY A 173 11.25 5.20 15.68
CA GLY A 173 11.67 6.34 14.85
C GLY A 173 12.32 7.51 15.60
N SER A 174 12.30 7.51 16.94
CA SER A 174 12.91 8.57 17.78
C SER A 174 14.41 8.40 17.95
#